data_AF-A0A0F8WC14-F1
#
_entry.id   AF-A0A0F8WC14-F1
#
_cell.length_a   1.000
_cell.length_b   1.000
_cell.length_c   1.000
_cell.angle_alpha   90.00
_cell.angle_beta   90.00
_cell.angle_gamma   90.00
#
_symmetry.space_group_name_H-M   'P 1'
#
loop_
_entity.id
_entity.type
_entity.pdbx_description
1 polymer ?
#
loop_
_entity_poly.entity_id
_entity_poly.type
_entity_poly.pdbx_seq_one_letter_code
_entity_poly.pdbx_strand_id
1 'polypeptide(L)'
;ATMDRNRKLEEEFIRPILRILGHIYALHPSIDKIWEGAREPDYAFYPSEEAKREASIRKAIAIGEAKRYGRPLGKKLKSGDSSEIQNPSLQMSRYLWLSEVRWGILTDGRFWRLYERETSKRIDIFYEIDLERLLEKGNIEDFKYFYLFFRKEAFPEFLQGVYSESLDYAEKVGEELKENVYQALKFLAEGFLKTPENNLTPDNLKEIHDNSLVLLYRLLFTLYAEYRRLLPLEENELYTDSYSLDCIKKEIRDKIDRNSPLSRAHAHYWDKLKELFGTINSGDPEMGVPFYNGGLFEPQKHPFLEKYRVADFYVAKAVDLLCRSKDKAFIDYSSLEARHLGSIYEGL
;
A
#
# COMPACT_ATOMS: atom_id res chain seq x y z
N ALA A 1 31.51 -10.69 -13.84
CA ALA A 1 31.06 -9.32 -14.20
C ALA A 1 29.89 -8.83 -13.33
N THR A 2 28.86 -9.66 -13.07
CA THR A 2 27.70 -9.27 -12.24
C THR A 2 28.02 -9.27 -10.74
N MET A 3 28.71 -10.29 -10.22
CA MET A 3 29.17 -10.31 -8.80
C MET A 3 30.06 -9.11 -8.45
N ASP A 4 30.92 -8.70 -9.39
CA ASP A 4 31.87 -7.61 -9.20
C ASP A 4 31.17 -6.23 -9.10
N ARG A 5 30.09 -6.04 -9.89
CA ARG A 5 29.25 -4.84 -9.82
C ARG A 5 28.42 -4.76 -8.53
N ASN A 6 27.89 -5.89 -8.06
CA ASN A 6 27.10 -5.95 -6.83
C ASN A 6 27.97 -5.63 -5.61
N ARG A 7 29.17 -6.22 -5.57
CA ARG A 7 30.15 -5.97 -4.51
C ARG A 7 30.61 -4.51 -4.49
N LYS A 8 30.79 -3.90 -5.66
CA LYS A 8 31.16 -2.48 -5.78
C LYS A 8 30.06 -1.54 -5.23
N LEU A 9 28.79 -1.79 -5.56
CA LEU A 9 27.67 -1.02 -4.99
C LEU A 9 27.60 -1.14 -3.47
N GLU A 10 27.78 -2.35 -2.97
CA GLU A 10 27.76 -2.62 -1.54
C GLU A 10 28.89 -1.87 -0.81
N GLU A 11 30.11 -1.99 -1.31
CA GLU A 11 31.32 -1.40 -0.71
C GLU A 11 31.39 0.12 -0.85
N GLU A 12 31.02 0.68 -2.00
CA GLU A 12 31.19 2.11 -2.32
C GLU A 12 29.96 2.96 -1.99
N PHE A 13 28.78 2.37 -1.80
CA PHE A 13 27.55 3.12 -1.59
C PHE A 13 26.79 2.70 -0.32
N ILE A 14 26.39 1.43 -0.22
CA ILE A 14 25.54 0.96 0.90
C ILE A 14 26.29 1.03 2.24
N ARG A 15 27.51 0.49 2.31
CA ARG A 15 28.30 0.48 3.56
C ARG A 15 28.63 1.89 4.07
N PRO A 16 29.04 2.87 3.23
CA PRO A 16 29.16 4.26 3.65
C PRO A 16 27.88 4.84 4.27
N ILE A 17 26.71 4.57 3.66
CA ILE A 17 25.42 5.02 4.21
C ILE A 17 25.17 4.38 5.58
N LEU A 18 25.35 3.06 5.71
CA LEU A 18 25.18 2.37 6.99
C LEU A 18 26.10 2.95 8.09
N ARG A 19 27.33 3.33 7.75
CA ARG A 19 28.26 3.99 8.68
C ARG A 19 27.78 5.39 9.09
N ILE A 20 27.29 6.19 8.13
CA ILE A 20 26.71 7.52 8.40
C ILE A 20 25.48 7.39 9.33
N LEU A 21 24.69 6.34 9.12
CA LEU A 21 23.54 5.98 9.96
C LEU A 21 23.93 5.40 11.33
N GLY A 22 25.23 5.31 11.64
CA GLY A 22 25.73 4.90 12.95
C GLY A 22 25.73 3.39 13.20
N HIS A 23 25.45 2.58 12.19
CA HIS A 23 25.33 1.13 12.36
C HIS A 23 26.65 0.45 12.72
N ILE A 24 26.59 -0.46 13.70
CA ILE A 24 27.65 -1.40 14.03
C ILE A 24 27.23 -2.76 13.48
N TYR A 25 27.99 -3.31 12.54
CA TYR A 25 27.57 -4.55 11.87
C TYR A 25 28.69 -5.56 11.66
N ALA A 26 28.31 -6.83 11.56
CA ALA A 26 29.12 -7.94 11.05
C ALA A 26 28.65 -8.32 9.64
N LEU A 27 29.58 -8.81 8.82
CA LEU A 27 29.28 -9.32 7.48
C LEU A 27 29.02 -10.81 7.55
N HIS A 28 28.03 -11.26 6.77
CA HIS A 28 27.75 -12.68 6.53
C HIS A 28 27.59 -13.48 7.84
N PRO A 29 26.64 -13.09 8.72
CA PRO A 29 26.44 -13.77 9.97
C PRO A 29 25.83 -15.17 9.73
N SER A 30 26.36 -16.16 10.44
CA SER A 30 25.76 -17.50 10.48
C SER A 30 24.43 -17.49 11.24
N ILE A 31 23.46 -18.24 10.73
CA ILE A 31 22.19 -18.51 11.41
C ILE A 31 22.14 -20.01 11.70
N ASP A 32 22.17 -20.39 12.98
CA ASP A 32 22.28 -21.78 13.46
C ASP A 32 21.24 -22.75 12.88
N LYS A 33 20.07 -22.24 12.45
CA LYS A 33 18.93 -23.03 11.93
C LYS A 33 18.90 -23.16 10.41
N ILE A 34 19.91 -22.64 9.69
CA ILE A 34 19.98 -22.75 8.23
C ILE A 34 20.52 -24.13 7.84
N TRP A 35 19.84 -24.82 6.92
CA TRP A 35 20.37 -26.05 6.30
C TRP A 35 21.59 -25.76 5.44
N GLU A 36 22.49 -26.73 5.33
CA GLU A 36 23.72 -26.65 4.55
C GLU A 36 23.42 -26.17 3.11
N GLY A 37 24.00 -25.04 2.72
CA GLY A 37 23.82 -24.42 1.39
C GLY A 37 22.74 -23.33 1.28
N ALA A 38 22.00 -22.99 2.35
CA ALA A 38 21.19 -21.77 2.33
C ALA A 38 22.03 -20.51 2.57
N ARG A 39 21.59 -19.40 1.98
CA ARG A 39 22.32 -18.14 2.00
C ARG A 39 22.25 -17.48 3.36
N GLU A 40 23.39 -17.02 3.85
CA GLU A 40 23.45 -16.12 5.00
C GLU A 40 23.04 -14.69 4.58
N PRO A 41 22.51 -13.88 5.50
CA PRO A 41 22.29 -12.47 5.26
C PRO A 41 23.60 -11.75 4.94
N ASP A 42 23.55 -10.61 4.27
CA ASP A 42 24.76 -9.80 4.07
C ASP A 42 25.26 -9.17 5.39
N TYR A 43 24.32 -8.78 6.27
CA TYR A 43 24.63 -8.02 7.49
C TYR A 43 23.87 -8.53 8.73
N ALA A 44 24.53 -8.47 9.88
CA ALA A 44 23.88 -8.41 11.20
C ALA A 44 24.25 -7.08 11.88
N PHE A 45 23.25 -6.35 12.34
CA PHE A 45 23.41 -5.07 13.04
C PHE A 45 23.35 -5.28 14.55
N TYR A 46 24.23 -4.60 15.30
CA TYR A 46 24.41 -4.80 16.74
C TYR A 46 24.28 -3.47 17.52
N PRO A 47 23.86 -3.52 18.78
CA PRO A 47 23.72 -2.32 19.61
C PRO A 47 25.08 -1.76 20.05
N SER A 48 26.12 -2.60 20.14
CA SER A 48 27.48 -2.21 20.53
C SER A 48 28.55 -3.10 19.89
N GLU A 49 29.80 -2.66 19.92
CA GLU A 49 30.95 -3.45 19.44
C GLU A 49 31.17 -4.71 20.30
N GLU A 50 30.85 -4.67 21.59
CA GLU A 50 30.93 -5.84 22.48
C GLU A 50 29.94 -6.92 22.02
N ALA A 51 28.68 -6.55 21.78
CA ALA A 51 27.66 -7.47 21.30
C ALA A 51 28.02 -8.09 19.93
N LYS A 52 28.66 -7.29 19.06
CA LYS A 52 29.17 -7.75 17.77
C LYS A 52 30.30 -8.77 17.91
N ARG A 53 31.25 -8.58 18.86
CA ARG A 53 32.38 -9.51 19.07
C ARG A 53 31.94 -10.92 19.47
N GLU A 54 30.80 -11.03 20.15
CA GLU A 54 30.20 -12.32 20.48
C GLU A 54 29.68 -13.07 19.26
N ALA A 55 29.53 -12.39 18.11
CA ALA A 55 29.13 -12.94 16.81
C ALA A 55 27.83 -13.76 16.84
N SER A 56 26.98 -13.57 17.84
CA SER A 56 25.69 -14.25 17.95
C SER A 56 24.61 -13.46 17.23
N ILE A 57 23.94 -14.06 16.24
CA ILE A 57 22.82 -13.43 15.53
C ILE A 57 21.67 -13.05 16.47
N ARG A 58 21.48 -13.78 17.57
CA ARG A 58 20.42 -13.51 18.56
C ARG A 58 20.59 -12.18 19.29
N LYS A 59 21.81 -11.62 19.30
CA LYS A 59 22.11 -10.31 19.87
C LYS A 59 22.00 -9.17 18.85
N ALA A 60 21.69 -9.50 17.59
CA ALA A 60 21.50 -8.49 16.57
C ALA A 60 20.18 -7.72 16.80
N ILE A 61 20.22 -6.41 16.60
CA ILE A 61 19.03 -5.53 16.64
C ILE A 61 18.29 -5.54 15.30
N ALA A 62 18.98 -5.88 14.21
CA ALA A 62 18.41 -6.05 12.88
C ALA A 62 19.30 -6.94 11.99
N ILE A 63 18.71 -7.44 10.90
CA ILE A 63 19.42 -8.14 9.82
C ILE A 63 19.37 -7.30 8.55
N GLY A 64 20.43 -7.30 7.75
CA GLY A 64 20.49 -6.56 6.48
C GLY A 64 20.73 -7.48 5.29
N GLU A 65 20.10 -7.16 4.17
CA GLU A 65 20.36 -7.76 2.87
C GLU A 65 20.46 -6.67 1.80
N ALA A 66 21.53 -6.72 1.01
CA ALA A 66 21.74 -5.84 -0.12
C ALA A 66 21.54 -6.58 -1.45
N LYS A 67 20.90 -5.91 -2.40
CA LYS A 67 20.77 -6.38 -3.78
C LYS A 67 21.46 -5.42 -4.73
N ARG A 68 21.66 -5.90 -5.95
CA ARG A 68 22.17 -5.07 -7.03
C ARG A 68 21.20 -3.96 -7.38
N TYR A 69 21.75 -2.82 -7.78
CA TYR A 69 20.99 -1.66 -8.19
C TYR A 69 19.92 -2.01 -9.24
N GLY A 70 18.69 -1.54 -9.00
CA GLY A 70 17.54 -1.76 -9.88
C GLY A 70 16.96 -3.17 -9.81
N ARG A 71 17.35 -4.01 -8.83
CA ARG A 71 16.73 -5.32 -8.61
C ARG A 71 15.36 -5.13 -7.94
N PRO A 72 14.25 -5.57 -8.56
CA PRO A 72 12.95 -5.47 -7.91
C PRO A 72 12.91 -6.25 -6.58
N LEU A 73 12.70 -5.57 -5.46
CA LEU A 73 12.82 -6.20 -4.15
C LEU A 73 11.66 -7.17 -3.83
N GLY A 74 10.49 -6.97 -4.43
CA GLY A 74 9.29 -7.79 -4.18
C GLY A 74 8.98 -8.88 -5.21
N LYS A 75 9.79 -9.07 -6.26
CA LYS A 75 9.46 -9.99 -7.37
C LYS A 75 10.52 -11.08 -7.57
N LYS A 76 10.06 -12.29 -7.92
CA LYS A 76 10.91 -13.37 -8.44
C LYS A 76 11.32 -13.03 -9.89
N LEU A 77 12.57 -13.26 -10.28
CA LEU A 77 12.97 -13.15 -11.69
C LEU A 77 12.64 -14.44 -12.45
N LYS A 78 12.24 -14.31 -13.72
CA LYS A 78 11.95 -15.45 -14.61
C LYS A 78 13.22 -16.14 -15.12
N SER A 79 14.32 -15.39 -15.22
CA SER A 79 15.63 -15.84 -15.69
C SER A 79 16.74 -15.03 -15.02
N GLY A 80 17.94 -15.62 -14.96
CA GLY A 80 19.09 -15.06 -14.25
C GLY A 80 19.82 -16.16 -13.47
N ASP A 81 20.91 -15.81 -12.79
CA ASP A 81 21.60 -16.75 -11.91
C ASP A 81 20.64 -17.26 -10.83
N SER A 82 20.78 -18.52 -10.41
CA SER A 82 19.96 -19.15 -9.37
C SER A 82 19.90 -18.33 -8.07
N SER A 83 20.95 -17.55 -7.82
CA SER A 83 21.11 -16.55 -6.77
C SER A 83 20.14 -15.37 -6.83
N GLU A 84 19.80 -14.90 -8.03
CA GLU A 84 18.97 -13.71 -8.26
C GLU A 84 17.50 -14.04 -8.56
N ILE A 85 17.25 -15.30 -8.94
CA ILE A 85 15.90 -15.80 -9.22
C ILE A 85 15.01 -15.65 -7.99
N GLN A 86 15.51 -15.89 -6.78
CA GLN A 86 14.70 -15.82 -5.55
C GLN A 86 14.09 -14.43 -5.33
N ASN A 87 12.89 -14.38 -4.75
CA ASN A 87 12.25 -13.15 -4.32
C ASN A 87 12.97 -12.58 -3.08
N PRO A 88 13.56 -11.36 -3.14
CA PRO A 88 14.31 -10.79 -2.02
C PRO A 88 13.47 -10.57 -0.75
N SER A 89 12.22 -10.12 -0.86
CA SER A 89 11.31 -10.00 0.29
C SER A 89 11.02 -11.35 0.96
N LEU A 90 10.90 -12.44 0.18
CA LEU A 90 10.75 -13.78 0.73
C LEU A 90 12.04 -14.26 1.42
N GLN A 91 13.21 -13.90 0.88
CA GLN A 91 14.51 -14.19 1.50
C GLN A 91 14.63 -13.48 2.85
N MET A 92 14.32 -12.18 2.90
CA MET A 92 14.32 -11.40 4.15
C MET A 92 13.36 -12.00 5.20
N SER A 93 12.13 -12.33 4.80
CA SER A 93 11.17 -12.98 5.69
C SER A 93 11.74 -14.26 6.32
N ARG A 94 12.39 -15.12 5.53
CA ARG A 94 13.03 -16.33 6.05
C ARG A 94 14.13 -16.02 7.07
N TYR A 95 14.94 -15.00 6.83
CA TYR A 95 15.98 -14.58 7.78
C TYR A 95 15.40 -14.18 9.13
N LEU A 96 14.36 -13.35 9.14
CA LEU A 96 13.70 -12.92 10.38
C LEU A 96 13.08 -14.11 11.15
N TRP A 97 12.46 -15.05 10.43
CA TRP A 97 11.88 -16.24 11.05
C TRP A 97 12.93 -17.18 11.65
N LEU A 98 14.01 -17.45 10.92
CA LEU A 98 15.05 -18.42 11.35
C LEU A 98 15.98 -17.86 12.43
N SER A 99 16.34 -16.58 12.33
CA SER A 99 17.23 -15.91 13.28
C SER A 99 16.55 -15.49 14.59
N GLU A 100 15.22 -15.39 14.58
CA GLU A 100 14.42 -14.79 15.67
C GLU A 100 14.70 -13.29 15.90
N VAL A 101 15.46 -12.64 15.01
CA VAL A 101 15.65 -11.18 15.02
C VAL A 101 14.39 -10.50 14.50
N ARG A 102 13.98 -9.42 15.19
CA ARG A 102 12.70 -8.76 14.92
C ARG A 102 12.69 -7.92 13.64
N TRP A 103 13.78 -7.22 13.35
CA TRP A 103 13.82 -6.20 12.30
C TRP A 103 14.74 -6.58 11.14
N GLY A 104 14.34 -6.24 9.93
CA GLY A 104 15.10 -6.50 8.71
C GLY A 104 15.20 -5.27 7.81
N ILE A 105 16.38 -4.97 7.30
CA ILE A 105 16.65 -3.94 6.28
C ILE A 105 16.95 -4.64 4.95
N LEU A 106 16.15 -4.35 3.92
CA LEU A 106 16.39 -4.85 2.56
C LEU A 106 16.55 -3.66 1.62
N THR A 107 17.65 -3.61 0.87
CA THR A 107 17.90 -2.49 -0.05
C THR A 107 18.59 -2.91 -1.34
N ASP A 108 18.33 -2.18 -2.43
CA ASP A 108 19.12 -2.21 -3.66
C ASP A 108 19.96 -0.93 -3.87
N GLY A 109 20.10 -0.12 -2.82
CA GLY A 109 20.73 1.20 -2.84
C GLY A 109 19.72 2.33 -3.09
N ARG A 110 18.76 2.14 -4.01
CA ARG A 110 17.69 3.11 -4.28
C ARG A 110 16.56 2.95 -3.27
N PHE A 111 15.96 1.76 -3.23
CA PHE A 111 14.86 1.47 -2.32
C PHE A 111 15.40 0.91 -1.02
N TRP A 112 14.92 1.42 0.11
CA TRP A 112 15.24 0.94 1.45
C TRP A 112 13.96 0.49 2.11
N ARG A 113 13.89 -0.80 2.46
CA ARG A 113 12.73 -1.43 3.08
C ARG A 113 13.04 -1.85 4.50
N LEU A 114 12.12 -1.57 5.41
CA LEU A 114 12.11 -2.05 6.78
C LEU A 114 10.99 -3.09 6.96
N TYR A 115 11.38 -4.27 7.46
CA TYR A 115 10.48 -5.40 7.73
C TYR A 115 10.41 -5.69 9.23
N GLU A 116 9.21 -6.03 9.70
CA GLU A 116 8.96 -6.56 11.04
C GLU A 116 8.64 -8.07 10.94
N ARG A 117 9.23 -8.88 11.82
CA ARG A 117 9.22 -10.35 11.75
C ARG A 117 7.83 -10.99 11.72
N GLU A 118 6.91 -10.55 12.57
CA GLU A 118 5.60 -11.18 12.69
C GLU A 118 4.74 -10.93 11.44
N THR A 119 4.87 -9.74 10.85
CA THR A 119 4.17 -9.39 9.60
C THR A 119 4.91 -9.82 8.33
N SER A 120 6.22 -10.09 8.40
CA SER A 120 7.04 -10.42 7.22
C SER A 120 6.60 -11.68 6.47
N LYS A 121 5.78 -12.56 7.06
CA LYS A 121 5.16 -13.69 6.36
C LYS A 121 4.37 -13.22 5.13
N ARG A 122 3.74 -12.06 5.25
CA ARG A 122 3.15 -11.30 4.15
C ARG A 122 4.26 -10.41 3.58
N ILE A 123 4.94 -10.94 2.57
CA ILE A 123 6.15 -10.36 1.96
C ILE A 123 5.98 -8.94 1.38
N ASP A 124 4.73 -8.50 1.29
CA ASP A 124 4.21 -7.21 0.84
C ASP A 124 3.99 -6.18 1.95
N ILE A 125 4.20 -6.54 3.23
CA ILE A 125 4.12 -5.60 4.35
C ILE A 125 5.53 -5.14 4.75
N PHE A 126 5.81 -3.87 4.49
CA PHE A 126 7.08 -3.20 4.83
C PHE A 126 6.92 -1.69 4.77
N TYR A 127 7.81 -0.97 5.43
CA TYR A 127 8.01 0.47 5.20
C TYR A 127 9.08 0.66 4.14
N GLU A 128 8.81 1.40 3.06
CA GLU A 128 9.75 1.64 1.96
C GLU A 128 10.01 3.12 1.72
N ILE A 129 11.27 3.44 1.41
CA ILE A 129 11.69 4.75 0.94
C ILE A 129 12.47 4.61 -0.36
N ASP A 130 12.14 5.44 -1.35
CA ASP A 130 12.96 5.70 -2.55
C ASP A 130 14.00 6.79 -2.22
N LEU A 131 15.20 6.37 -1.81
CA LEU A 131 16.27 7.27 -1.39
C LEU A 131 16.78 8.13 -2.55
N GLU A 132 16.86 7.58 -3.76
CA GLU A 132 17.29 8.33 -4.95
C GLU A 132 16.36 9.52 -5.18
N ARG A 133 15.04 9.27 -5.21
CA ARG A 133 14.03 10.31 -5.39
C ARG A 133 14.05 11.36 -4.27
N LEU A 134 14.29 10.94 -3.02
CA LEU A 134 14.42 11.88 -1.90
C LEU A 134 15.62 12.81 -2.06
N LEU A 135 16.77 12.26 -2.46
CA LEU A 135 17.99 13.03 -2.66
C LEU A 135 17.86 14.00 -3.84
N GLU A 136 17.25 13.58 -4.95
CA GLU A 136 16.99 14.44 -6.11
C GLU A 136 16.10 15.64 -5.79
N LYS A 137 15.07 15.44 -4.96
CA LYS A 137 14.19 16.54 -4.50
C LYS A 137 14.89 17.52 -3.58
N GLY A 138 15.91 17.09 -2.84
CA GLY A 138 16.67 17.93 -1.90
C GLY A 138 15.84 18.48 -0.72
N ASN A 139 14.68 17.89 -0.40
CA ASN A 139 13.85 18.31 0.72
C ASN A 139 14.31 17.65 2.03
N ILE A 140 14.79 18.47 2.97
CA ILE A 140 15.25 18.00 4.28
C ILE A 140 14.14 17.35 5.11
N GLU A 141 12.91 17.86 5.06
CA GLU A 141 11.81 17.30 5.85
C GLU A 141 11.48 15.88 5.39
N ASP A 142 11.45 15.65 4.08
CA ASP A 142 11.23 14.31 3.52
C ASP A 142 12.42 13.38 3.83
N PHE A 143 13.65 13.90 3.81
CA PHE A 143 14.85 13.13 4.14
C PHE A 143 14.89 12.69 5.62
N LYS A 144 14.30 13.45 6.55
CA LYS A 144 14.24 13.07 7.97
C LYS A 144 13.58 11.70 8.16
N TYR A 145 12.58 11.34 7.35
CA TYR A 145 11.94 10.02 7.43
C TYR A 145 12.95 8.90 7.14
N PHE A 146 13.80 9.05 6.13
CA PHE A 146 14.87 8.10 5.87
C PHE A 146 15.84 8.00 7.06
N TYR A 147 16.36 9.15 7.50
CA TYR A 147 17.34 9.17 8.57
C TYR A 147 16.79 8.60 9.90
N LEU A 148 15.57 8.98 10.29
CA LEU A 148 14.99 8.59 11.57
C LEU A 148 14.63 7.11 11.63
N PHE A 149 14.18 6.50 10.53
CA PHE A 149 13.77 5.09 10.50
C PHE A 149 14.93 4.13 10.25
N PHE A 150 15.98 4.56 9.54
CA PHE A 150 17.09 3.67 9.16
C PHE A 150 18.37 3.86 9.98
N ARG A 151 18.48 4.86 10.86
CA ARG A 151 19.64 4.99 11.77
C ARG A 151 19.68 3.91 12.85
N LYS A 152 20.86 3.64 13.39
CA LYS A 152 21.05 2.67 14.48
C LYS A 152 20.10 2.92 15.67
N GLU A 153 19.97 4.18 16.09
CA GLU A 153 19.14 4.58 17.24
C GLU A 153 17.64 4.36 17.04
N ALA A 154 17.21 4.03 15.81
CA ALA A 154 15.82 3.63 15.56
C ALA A 154 15.52 2.25 16.18
N PHE A 155 16.53 1.40 16.36
CA PHE A 155 16.37 0.00 16.70
C PHE A 155 16.70 -0.31 18.18
N PRO A 156 15.92 -1.17 18.84
CA PRO A 156 14.57 -1.62 18.46
C PRO A 156 13.44 -0.68 18.93
N GLU A 157 13.66 0.17 19.94
CA GLU A 157 12.58 0.77 20.72
C GLU A 157 11.74 1.78 19.94
N PHE A 158 12.37 2.68 19.18
CA PHE A 158 11.65 3.69 18.40
C PHE A 158 10.77 3.02 17.34
N LEU A 159 11.34 2.10 16.56
CA LEU A 159 10.58 1.36 15.54
C LEU A 159 9.46 0.52 16.16
N GLN A 160 9.69 -0.08 17.34
CA GLN A 160 8.66 -0.82 18.04
C GLN A 160 7.51 0.10 18.49
N GLY A 161 7.81 1.28 19.01
CA GLY A 161 6.79 2.27 19.38
C GLY A 161 5.94 2.68 18.17
N VAL A 162 6.59 3.11 17.09
CA VAL A 162 5.89 3.51 15.85
C VAL A 162 5.07 2.35 15.26
N TYR A 163 5.60 1.13 15.27
CA TYR A 163 4.88 -0.04 14.78
C TYR A 163 3.64 -0.37 15.61
N SER A 164 3.76 -0.35 16.95
CA SER A 164 2.62 -0.55 17.84
C SER A 164 1.55 0.51 17.65
N GLU A 165 1.93 1.79 17.57
CA GLU A 165 0.99 2.88 17.27
C GLU A 165 0.32 2.73 15.90
N SER A 166 1.07 2.26 14.89
CA SER A 166 0.52 1.99 13.56
C SER A 166 -0.49 0.85 13.57
N LEU A 167 -0.28 -0.20 14.38
CA LEU A 167 -1.25 -1.29 14.52
C LEU A 167 -2.53 -0.81 15.21
N ASP A 168 -2.40 -0.08 16.32
CA ASP A 168 -3.54 0.49 17.04
C ASP A 168 -4.34 1.46 16.16
N TYR A 169 -3.64 2.25 15.34
CA TYR A 169 -4.28 3.14 14.37
C TYR A 169 -5.02 2.34 13.29
N ALA A 170 -4.39 1.30 12.72
CA ALA A 170 -5.01 0.46 11.70
C ALA A 170 -6.27 -0.25 12.23
N GLU A 171 -6.26 -0.73 13.48
CA GLU A 171 -7.44 -1.32 14.13
C GLU A 171 -8.58 -0.31 14.29
N LYS A 172 -8.28 0.89 14.82
CA LYS A 172 -9.26 1.97 14.96
C LYS A 172 -9.86 2.40 13.62
N VAL A 173 -9.02 2.54 12.60
CA VAL A 173 -9.44 2.86 11.23
C VAL A 173 -10.30 1.74 10.65
N GLY A 174 -9.98 0.46 10.93
CA GLY A 174 -10.78 -0.68 10.51
C GLY A 174 -12.19 -0.67 11.10
N GLU A 175 -12.32 -0.43 12.41
CA GLU A 175 -13.62 -0.33 13.08
C GLU A 175 -14.41 0.90 12.59
N GLU A 176 -13.75 2.04 12.40
CA GLU A 176 -14.38 3.23 11.84
C GLU A 176 -14.86 3.00 10.40
N LEU A 177 -14.03 2.35 9.58
CA LEU A 177 -14.35 2.07 8.18
C LEU A 177 -15.60 1.21 8.06
N LYS A 178 -15.84 0.27 8.98
CA LYS A 178 -17.05 -0.54 8.99
C LYS A 178 -18.32 0.33 9.10
N GLU A 179 -18.34 1.27 10.04
CA GLU A 179 -19.46 2.22 10.17
C GLU A 179 -19.55 3.14 8.94
N ASN A 180 -18.42 3.66 8.48
CA ASN A 180 -18.38 4.55 7.31
C ASN A 180 -18.89 3.86 6.05
N VAL A 181 -18.62 2.56 5.87
CA VAL A 181 -19.14 1.76 4.75
C VAL A 181 -20.66 1.65 4.80
N TYR A 182 -21.24 1.39 5.97
CA TYR A 182 -22.68 1.34 6.14
C TYR A 182 -23.35 2.70 5.84
N GLN A 183 -22.74 3.79 6.29
CA GLN A 183 -23.22 5.14 5.99
C GLN A 183 -23.04 5.48 4.50
N ALA A 184 -21.93 5.08 3.88
CA ALA A 184 -21.71 5.26 2.45
C ALA A 184 -22.77 4.52 1.63
N LEU A 185 -23.12 3.28 2.00
CA LEU A 185 -24.20 2.54 1.36
C LEU A 185 -25.54 3.28 1.43
N LYS A 186 -25.87 3.86 2.60
CA LYS A 186 -27.08 4.69 2.74
C LYS A 186 -27.05 5.91 1.83
N PHE A 187 -25.94 6.65 1.78
CA PHE A 187 -25.82 7.80 0.88
C PHE A 187 -25.98 7.40 -0.60
N LEU A 188 -25.43 6.25 -1.01
CA LEU A 188 -25.59 5.76 -2.38
C LEU A 188 -27.06 5.39 -2.67
N ALA A 189 -27.71 4.66 -1.76
CA ALA A 189 -29.12 4.26 -1.91
C ALA A 189 -30.07 5.47 -1.91
N GLU A 190 -29.87 6.40 -0.98
CA GLU A 190 -30.59 7.68 -0.98
C GLU A 190 -30.33 8.47 -2.26
N GLY A 191 -29.09 8.43 -2.76
CA GLY A 191 -28.68 9.08 -3.99
C GLY A 191 -29.47 8.58 -5.20
N PHE A 192 -29.63 7.27 -5.37
CA PHE A 192 -30.47 6.73 -6.43
C PHE A 192 -31.94 7.17 -6.28
N LEU A 193 -32.48 7.13 -5.06
CA LEU A 193 -33.88 7.49 -4.81
C LEU A 193 -34.16 9.00 -4.99
N LYS A 194 -33.20 9.87 -4.63
CA LYS A 194 -33.39 11.32 -4.56
C LYS A 194 -32.88 12.07 -5.79
N THR A 195 -32.10 11.44 -6.65
CA THR A 195 -31.66 12.05 -7.91
C THR A 195 -32.89 12.24 -8.83
N PRO A 196 -33.25 13.49 -9.20
CA PRO A 196 -34.53 13.76 -9.86
C PRO A 196 -34.76 13.00 -11.18
N GLU A 197 -33.70 12.78 -11.96
CA GLU A 197 -33.79 12.14 -13.27
C GLU A 197 -34.15 10.65 -13.20
N ASN A 198 -33.91 10.00 -12.06
CA ASN A 198 -34.11 8.55 -11.94
C ASN A 198 -35.59 8.15 -11.87
N ASN A 199 -36.46 9.03 -11.36
CA ASN A 199 -37.88 8.74 -11.14
C ASN A 199 -38.15 7.43 -10.36
N LEU A 200 -37.23 7.05 -9.46
CA LEU A 200 -37.35 5.86 -8.62
C LEU A 200 -38.26 6.14 -7.42
N THR A 201 -38.98 5.11 -6.97
CA THR A 201 -39.90 5.22 -5.82
C THR A 201 -39.48 4.25 -4.70
N PRO A 202 -40.07 4.35 -3.50
CA PRO A 202 -39.84 3.39 -2.43
C PRO A 202 -40.19 1.92 -2.80
N ASP A 203 -40.95 1.68 -3.87
CA ASP A 203 -41.22 0.31 -4.34
C ASP A 203 -39.96 -0.35 -4.94
N ASN A 204 -38.97 0.46 -5.35
CA ASN A 204 -37.70 0.01 -5.89
C ASN A 204 -36.63 -0.25 -4.82
N LEU A 205 -36.95 -0.15 -3.51
CA LEU A 205 -35.94 -0.17 -2.44
C LEU A 205 -35.00 -1.38 -2.48
N LYS A 206 -35.52 -2.57 -2.79
CA LYS A 206 -34.69 -3.78 -2.91
C LYS A 206 -33.67 -3.65 -4.06
N GLU A 207 -34.13 -3.23 -5.23
CA GLU A 207 -33.27 -3.06 -6.42
C GLU A 207 -32.24 -1.94 -6.19
N ILE A 208 -32.66 -0.84 -5.56
CA ILE A 208 -31.76 0.26 -5.16
C ILE A 208 -30.69 -0.26 -4.20
N HIS A 209 -31.08 -1.01 -3.17
CA HIS A 209 -30.17 -1.57 -2.18
C HIS A 209 -29.13 -2.48 -2.84
N ASP A 210 -29.59 -3.47 -3.61
CA ASP A 210 -28.72 -4.47 -4.25
C ASP A 210 -27.72 -3.80 -5.21
N ASN A 211 -28.13 -2.78 -5.96
CA ASN A 211 -27.23 -2.04 -6.86
C ASN A 211 -26.34 -1.03 -6.13
N SER A 212 -26.78 -0.48 -5.00
CA SER A 212 -25.94 0.36 -4.15
C SER A 212 -24.81 -0.45 -3.53
N LEU A 213 -25.06 -1.71 -3.17
CA LEU A 213 -24.02 -2.65 -2.77
C LEU A 213 -23.02 -2.85 -3.91
N VAL A 214 -23.47 -3.18 -5.13
CA VAL A 214 -22.56 -3.34 -6.29
C VAL A 214 -21.68 -2.11 -6.50
N LEU A 215 -22.27 -0.90 -6.43
CA LEU A 215 -21.52 0.34 -6.57
C LEU A 215 -20.49 0.53 -5.45
N LEU A 216 -20.87 0.24 -4.21
CA LEU A 216 -19.97 0.25 -3.06
C LEU A 216 -18.81 -0.73 -3.25
N TYR A 217 -19.07 -1.94 -3.73
CA TYR A 217 -18.03 -2.94 -4.06
C TYR A 217 -17.08 -2.43 -5.14
N ARG A 218 -17.58 -1.76 -6.19
CA ARG A 218 -16.74 -1.16 -7.23
C ARG A 218 -15.79 -0.09 -6.65
N LEU A 219 -16.30 0.77 -5.78
CA LEU A 219 -15.49 1.80 -5.10
C LEU A 219 -14.41 1.17 -4.22
N LEU A 220 -14.79 0.24 -3.34
CA LEU A 220 -13.85 -0.45 -2.44
C LEU A 220 -12.79 -1.24 -3.22
N PHE A 221 -13.19 -1.96 -4.27
CA PHE A 221 -12.25 -2.68 -5.13
C PHE A 221 -11.26 -1.72 -5.81
N THR A 222 -11.74 -0.58 -6.31
CA THR A 222 -10.90 0.41 -7.00
C THR A 222 -9.91 1.04 -6.04
N LEU A 223 -10.35 1.43 -4.83
CA LEU A 223 -9.45 1.89 -3.76
C LEU A 223 -8.39 0.84 -3.46
N TYR A 224 -8.80 -0.40 -3.18
CA TYR A 224 -7.86 -1.48 -2.93
C TYR A 224 -6.87 -1.69 -4.07
N ALA A 225 -7.34 -1.69 -5.32
CA ALA A 225 -6.50 -1.91 -6.49
C ALA A 225 -5.48 -0.78 -6.72
N GLU A 226 -5.89 0.48 -6.52
CA GLU A 226 -4.98 1.63 -6.59
C GLU A 226 -3.91 1.60 -5.49
N TYR A 227 -4.31 1.39 -4.22
CA TYR A 227 -3.38 1.32 -3.09
C TYR A 227 -2.39 0.15 -3.20
N ARG A 228 -2.81 -0.96 -3.82
CA ARG A 228 -1.98 -2.16 -4.01
C ARG A 228 -1.17 -2.15 -5.30
N ARG A 229 -1.16 -1.02 -6.05
CA ARG A 229 -0.48 -0.87 -7.36
C ARG A 229 -0.90 -1.95 -8.37
N LEU A 230 -2.16 -2.36 -8.28
CA LEU A 230 -2.83 -3.20 -9.28
C LEU A 230 -3.35 -2.35 -10.45
N LEU A 231 -3.62 -1.07 -10.17
CA LEU A 231 -3.88 -0.02 -11.15
C LEU A 231 -2.67 0.94 -11.17
N PRO A 232 -2.42 1.64 -12.30
CA PRO A 232 -1.17 2.38 -12.55
C PRO A 232 -1.13 3.75 -11.84
N LEU A 233 -1.61 3.81 -10.59
CA LEU A 233 -1.52 5.00 -9.75
C LEU A 233 -0.04 5.33 -9.48
N GLU A 234 0.35 6.60 -9.71
CA GLU A 234 1.74 7.12 -9.68
C GLU A 234 2.69 6.54 -10.74
N GLU A 235 2.31 5.48 -11.46
CA GLU A 235 3.09 4.91 -12.56
C GLU A 235 2.77 5.59 -13.90
N ASN A 236 1.52 6.04 -14.07
CA ASN A 236 1.05 6.74 -15.26
C ASN A 236 0.35 8.06 -14.85
N GLU A 237 0.88 9.19 -15.31
CA GLU A 237 0.38 10.53 -14.96
C GLU A 237 -1.04 10.77 -15.47
N LEU A 238 -1.36 10.32 -16.70
CA LEU A 238 -2.70 10.47 -17.27
C LEU A 238 -3.75 9.75 -16.42
N TYR A 239 -3.50 8.49 -16.06
CA TYR A 239 -4.37 7.76 -15.16
C TYR A 239 -4.48 8.44 -13.79
N THR A 240 -3.33 8.77 -13.20
CA THR A 240 -3.24 9.32 -11.85
C THR A 240 -4.01 10.63 -11.71
N ASP A 241 -3.83 11.55 -12.66
CA ASP A 241 -4.34 12.91 -12.52
C ASP A 241 -5.75 13.09 -13.09
N SER A 242 -6.17 12.24 -14.04
CA SER A 242 -7.42 12.45 -14.79
C SER A 242 -8.48 11.37 -14.58
N TYR A 243 -8.09 10.13 -14.30
CA TYR A 243 -9.03 8.99 -14.28
C TYR A 243 -9.16 8.32 -12.90
N SER A 244 -8.12 8.36 -12.08
CA SER A 244 -8.07 7.61 -10.83
C SER A 244 -9.14 8.03 -9.83
N LEU A 245 -9.56 7.07 -8.99
CA LEU A 245 -10.37 7.38 -7.82
C LEU A 245 -9.59 8.25 -6.83
N ASP A 246 -8.26 8.17 -6.82
CA ASP A 246 -7.39 9.07 -6.08
C ASP A 246 -7.53 10.55 -6.49
N CYS A 247 -7.64 10.89 -7.77
CA CYS A 247 -7.91 12.27 -8.18
C CYS A 247 -9.33 12.70 -7.80
N ILE A 248 -10.33 11.84 -8.01
CA ILE A 248 -11.73 12.09 -7.65
C ILE A 248 -11.88 12.36 -6.15
N LYS A 249 -11.27 11.53 -5.29
CA LYS A 249 -11.37 11.71 -3.82
C LYS A 249 -10.63 12.98 -3.35
N LYS A 250 -9.52 13.37 -4.00
CA LYS A 250 -8.81 14.62 -3.71
C LYS A 250 -9.64 15.85 -4.08
N GLU A 251 -10.30 15.84 -5.24
CA GLU A 251 -11.24 16.91 -5.63
C GLU A 251 -12.42 17.02 -4.66
N ILE A 252 -13.00 15.88 -4.25
CA ILE A 252 -14.10 15.83 -3.29
C ILE A 252 -13.66 16.38 -1.92
N ARG A 253 -12.49 15.96 -1.41
CA ARG A 253 -11.89 16.51 -0.19
C ARG A 253 -11.80 18.04 -0.29
N ASP A 254 -11.26 18.57 -1.38
CA ASP A 254 -11.06 20.01 -1.54
C ASP A 254 -12.40 20.77 -1.53
N LYS A 255 -13.45 20.23 -2.17
CA LYS A 255 -14.79 20.82 -2.09
C LYS A 255 -15.36 20.76 -0.68
N ILE A 256 -15.25 19.62 0.00
CA ILE A 256 -15.81 19.43 1.34
C ILE A 256 -15.09 20.32 2.36
N ASP A 257 -13.76 20.35 2.37
CA ASP A 257 -12.98 21.13 3.34
C ASP A 257 -13.13 22.64 3.11
N ARG A 258 -13.43 23.08 1.88
CA ARG A 258 -13.78 24.47 1.57
C ARG A 258 -15.27 24.80 1.76
N ASN A 259 -16.08 23.86 2.23
CA ASN A 259 -17.55 24.00 2.30
C ASN A 259 -18.18 24.46 0.97
N SER A 260 -17.63 24.01 -0.16
CA SER A 260 -18.16 24.31 -1.49
C SER A 260 -19.49 23.57 -1.70
N PRO A 261 -20.46 24.18 -2.40
CA PRO A 261 -21.74 23.55 -2.66
C PRO A 261 -21.58 22.30 -3.54
N LEU A 262 -22.27 21.23 -3.16
CA LEU A 262 -22.37 19.98 -3.92
C LEU A 262 -23.79 19.84 -4.46
N SER A 263 -23.92 19.58 -5.76
CA SER A 263 -25.23 19.51 -6.41
C SER A 263 -26.02 18.28 -5.97
N ARG A 264 -27.32 18.46 -5.74
CA ARG A 264 -28.27 17.36 -5.52
C ARG A 264 -29.01 16.92 -6.79
N ALA A 265 -28.71 17.57 -7.91
CA ALA A 265 -29.35 17.30 -9.20
C ALA A 265 -28.34 16.87 -10.28
N HIS A 266 -27.15 17.48 -10.30
CA HIS A 266 -26.09 17.15 -11.27
C HIS A 266 -25.24 15.98 -10.77
N ALA A 267 -24.74 15.16 -11.69
CA ALA A 267 -24.07 13.90 -11.43
C ALA A 267 -22.67 13.84 -12.11
N HIS A 268 -21.88 14.90 -11.97
CA HIS A 268 -20.53 14.97 -12.54
C HIS A 268 -19.58 13.91 -11.96
N TYR A 269 -19.61 13.67 -10.66
CA TYR A 269 -18.77 12.62 -10.05
C TYR A 269 -19.22 11.23 -10.46
N TRP A 270 -20.53 11.03 -10.70
CA TRP A 270 -21.03 9.79 -11.27
C TRP A 270 -20.46 9.53 -12.66
N ASP A 271 -20.44 10.54 -13.53
CA ASP A 271 -19.91 10.41 -14.89
C ASP A 271 -18.41 10.07 -14.87
N LYS A 272 -17.63 10.72 -13.99
CA LYS A 272 -16.21 10.37 -13.76
C LYS A 272 -16.03 8.92 -13.30
N LEU A 273 -16.83 8.47 -12.33
CA LEU A 273 -16.79 7.08 -11.85
C LEU A 273 -17.17 6.09 -12.96
N LYS A 274 -18.16 6.42 -13.79
CA LYS A 274 -18.57 5.61 -14.93
C LYS A 274 -17.46 5.45 -15.96
N GLU A 275 -16.73 6.54 -16.24
CA GLU A 275 -15.56 6.52 -17.12
C GLU A 275 -14.46 5.61 -16.54
N LEU A 276 -14.07 5.84 -15.28
CA LEU A 276 -13.09 5.00 -14.57
C LEU A 276 -13.46 3.52 -14.58
N PHE A 277 -14.70 3.18 -14.22
CA PHE A 277 -15.19 1.80 -14.21
C PHE A 277 -15.21 1.18 -15.61
N GLY A 278 -15.53 1.98 -16.64
CA GLY A 278 -15.44 1.58 -18.03
C GLY A 278 -14.00 1.22 -18.41
N THR A 279 -13.05 2.10 -18.11
CA THR A 279 -11.61 1.89 -18.34
C THR A 279 -11.09 0.64 -17.63
N ILE A 280 -11.46 0.43 -16.36
CA ILE A 280 -11.08 -0.78 -15.60
C ILE A 280 -11.66 -2.05 -16.25
N ASN A 281 -12.92 -1.99 -16.71
CA ASN A 281 -13.58 -3.12 -17.35
C ASN A 281 -12.94 -3.48 -18.71
N SER A 282 -12.68 -2.50 -19.56
CA SER A 282 -12.11 -2.73 -20.91
C SER A 282 -10.59 -2.90 -20.90
N GLY A 283 -9.93 -2.51 -19.82
CA GLY A 283 -8.49 -2.22 -19.85
C GLY A 283 -8.20 -0.99 -20.71
N ASP A 284 -7.00 -0.43 -20.55
CA ASP A 284 -6.51 0.65 -21.38
C ASP A 284 -4.97 0.60 -21.48
N PRO A 285 -4.42 0.19 -22.63
CA PRO A 285 -2.97 0.10 -22.82
C PRO A 285 -2.24 1.45 -22.75
N GLU A 286 -2.89 2.56 -23.13
CA GLU A 286 -2.29 3.90 -23.10
C GLU A 286 -2.09 4.37 -21.66
N MET A 287 -3.08 4.11 -20.81
CA MET A 287 -3.00 4.40 -19.38
C MET A 287 -2.27 3.31 -18.58
N GLY A 288 -1.98 2.16 -19.19
CA GLY A 288 -1.39 1.00 -18.50
C GLY A 288 -2.37 0.26 -17.59
N VAL A 289 -3.69 0.46 -17.77
CA VAL A 289 -4.74 -0.20 -16.98
C VAL A 289 -4.92 -1.62 -17.50
N PRO A 290 -4.67 -2.66 -16.68
CA PRO A 290 -4.85 -4.04 -17.11
C PRO A 290 -6.33 -4.42 -17.20
N PHE A 291 -6.62 -5.47 -17.97
CA PHE A 291 -7.98 -5.97 -18.16
C PHE A 291 -8.50 -6.71 -16.91
N TYR A 292 -9.45 -6.10 -16.18
CA TYR A 292 -10.08 -6.71 -15.00
C TYR A 292 -11.42 -7.37 -15.35
N ASN A 293 -11.38 -8.62 -15.82
CA ASN A 293 -12.58 -9.33 -16.29
C ASN A 293 -13.25 -10.20 -15.21
N GLY A 294 -13.78 -9.55 -14.16
CA GLY A 294 -14.44 -10.23 -13.04
C GLY A 294 -15.97 -10.14 -13.04
N GLY A 295 -16.61 -9.56 -14.07
CA GLY A 295 -18.04 -9.30 -14.07
C GLY A 295 -18.52 -8.16 -13.17
N LEU A 296 -17.71 -7.71 -12.21
CA LEU A 296 -18.06 -6.61 -11.30
C LEU A 296 -18.27 -5.29 -12.06
N PHE A 297 -17.46 -5.01 -13.07
CA PHE A 297 -17.51 -3.79 -13.86
C PHE A 297 -18.22 -3.95 -15.21
N GLU A 298 -18.69 -5.17 -15.55
CA GLU A 298 -19.35 -5.45 -16.84
C GLU A 298 -20.72 -4.74 -16.94
N PRO A 299 -20.92 -3.81 -17.88
CA PRO A 299 -22.19 -3.07 -18.01
C PRO A 299 -23.42 -3.99 -18.18
N GLN A 300 -23.28 -5.09 -18.92
CA GLN A 300 -24.37 -6.00 -19.24
C GLN A 300 -24.89 -6.76 -18.02
N LYS A 301 -24.04 -6.96 -17.00
CA LYS A 301 -24.43 -7.61 -15.74
C LYS A 301 -25.09 -6.64 -14.76
N HIS A 302 -24.95 -5.33 -14.97
CA HIS A 302 -25.41 -4.28 -14.05
C HIS A 302 -26.24 -3.19 -14.75
N PRO A 303 -27.33 -3.54 -15.46
CA PRO A 303 -28.09 -2.60 -16.28
C PRO A 303 -28.72 -1.44 -15.47
N PHE A 304 -29.00 -1.65 -14.19
CA PHE A 304 -29.47 -0.58 -13.30
C PHE A 304 -28.45 0.56 -13.16
N LEU A 305 -27.16 0.22 -13.01
CA LEU A 305 -26.07 1.19 -12.91
C LEU A 305 -25.73 1.85 -14.27
N GLU A 306 -26.26 1.33 -15.37
CA GLU A 306 -26.18 1.98 -16.68
C GLU A 306 -27.34 2.95 -16.90
N LYS A 307 -28.51 2.65 -16.32
CA LYS A 307 -29.74 3.40 -16.50
C LYS A 307 -29.86 4.61 -15.57
N TYR A 308 -29.50 4.44 -14.30
CA TYR A 308 -29.71 5.44 -13.26
C TYR A 308 -28.39 6.10 -12.84
N ARG A 309 -28.48 7.31 -12.26
CA ARG A 309 -27.32 8.08 -11.81
C ARG A 309 -27.44 8.50 -10.36
N VAL A 310 -26.33 8.90 -9.76
CA VAL A 310 -26.30 9.44 -8.39
C VAL A 310 -25.75 10.86 -8.41
N ALA A 311 -26.51 11.82 -7.90
CA ALA A 311 -26.09 13.21 -7.81
C ALA A 311 -24.82 13.43 -6.97
N ASP A 312 -24.08 14.49 -7.29
CA ASP A 312 -22.75 14.81 -6.76
C ASP A 312 -22.71 14.83 -5.24
N PHE A 313 -23.72 15.38 -4.57
CA PHE A 313 -23.80 15.43 -3.12
C PHE A 313 -23.68 14.03 -2.51
N TYR A 314 -24.39 13.05 -3.07
CA TYR A 314 -24.45 11.69 -2.54
C TYR A 314 -23.17 10.91 -2.87
N VAL A 315 -22.66 11.02 -4.11
CA VAL A 315 -21.37 10.41 -4.49
C VAL A 315 -20.25 10.98 -3.63
N ALA A 316 -20.18 12.30 -3.48
CA ALA A 316 -19.14 12.96 -2.70
C ALA A 316 -19.18 12.53 -1.23
N LYS A 317 -20.36 12.44 -0.62
CA LYS A 317 -20.49 11.96 0.78
C LYS A 317 -20.07 10.51 0.94
N ALA A 318 -20.49 9.63 0.04
CA ALA A 318 -20.11 8.23 0.09
C ALA A 318 -18.58 8.06 -0.11
N VAL A 319 -18.01 8.68 -1.14
CA VAL A 319 -16.56 8.61 -1.42
C VAL A 319 -15.75 9.21 -0.26
N ASP A 320 -16.18 10.33 0.33
CA ASP A 320 -15.50 10.94 1.47
C ASP A 320 -15.46 10.01 2.69
N LEU A 321 -16.60 9.37 3.02
CA LEU A 321 -16.70 8.38 4.11
C LEU A 321 -15.78 7.18 3.89
N LEU A 322 -15.67 6.69 2.66
CA LEU A 322 -14.79 5.57 2.33
C LEU A 322 -13.32 5.99 2.35
N CYS A 323 -13.01 7.22 1.95
CA CYS A 323 -11.62 7.61 1.72
C CYS A 323 -10.95 8.25 2.92
N ARG A 324 -11.69 8.88 3.85
CA ARG A 324 -11.10 9.63 4.97
C ARG A 324 -11.58 9.14 6.32
N SER A 325 -10.68 9.14 7.29
CA SER A 325 -11.01 8.93 8.70
C SER A 325 -11.63 10.18 9.33
N LYS A 326 -12.14 10.07 10.56
CA LYS A 326 -12.62 11.19 11.38
C LYS A 326 -11.59 12.30 11.55
N ASP A 327 -10.30 11.94 11.58
CA ASP A 327 -9.17 12.88 11.65
C ASP A 327 -8.86 13.55 10.29
N LYS A 328 -9.70 13.31 9.27
CA LYS A 328 -9.56 13.80 7.89
C LYS A 328 -8.33 13.29 7.15
N ALA A 329 -7.65 12.29 7.68
CA ALA A 329 -6.55 11.61 6.99
C ALA A 329 -7.11 10.62 5.97
N PHE A 330 -6.43 10.44 4.84
CA PHE A 330 -6.82 9.39 3.89
C PHE A 330 -6.53 8.00 4.47
N ILE A 331 -7.46 7.08 4.27
CA ILE A 331 -7.36 5.69 4.70
C ILE A 331 -6.48 4.92 3.73
N ASP A 332 -5.49 4.19 4.27
CA ASP A 332 -4.63 3.31 3.47
C ASP A 332 -5.23 1.91 3.35
N TYR A 333 -5.84 1.64 2.19
CA TYR A 333 -6.46 0.36 1.87
C TYR A 333 -5.46 -0.79 1.63
N SER A 334 -4.15 -0.51 1.56
CA SER A 334 -3.13 -1.56 1.37
C SER A 334 -2.93 -2.44 2.62
N SER A 335 -3.22 -1.86 3.78
CA SER A 335 -3.07 -2.46 5.12
C SER A 335 -4.33 -3.21 5.59
N LEU A 336 -5.47 -2.99 4.93
CA LEU A 336 -6.72 -3.64 5.29
C LEU A 336 -6.67 -5.11 4.88
N GLU A 337 -6.71 -6.00 5.88
CA GLU A 337 -6.75 -7.43 5.62
C GLU A 337 -8.03 -7.82 4.87
N ALA A 338 -7.95 -8.87 4.04
CA ALA A 338 -9.13 -9.45 3.39
C ALA A 338 -10.23 -9.85 4.39
N ARG A 339 -9.86 -10.16 5.64
CA ARG A 339 -10.79 -10.42 6.74
C ARG A 339 -11.61 -9.19 7.13
N HIS A 340 -11.03 -7.99 7.10
CA HIS A 340 -11.76 -6.74 7.38
C HIS A 340 -12.77 -6.43 6.29
N LEU A 341 -12.44 -6.70 5.02
CA LEU A 341 -13.43 -6.62 3.94
C LEU A 341 -14.54 -7.67 4.12
N GLY A 342 -14.19 -8.91 4.48
CA GLY A 342 -15.16 -9.97 4.76
C GLY A 342 -16.15 -9.61 5.88
N SER A 343 -15.66 -9.07 7.01
CA SER A 343 -16.51 -8.68 8.14
C SER A 343 -17.36 -7.44 7.88
N ILE A 344 -16.91 -6.56 6.98
CA ILE A 344 -17.74 -5.46 6.44
C ILE A 344 -18.91 -6.07 5.67
N TYR A 345 -18.67 -7.07 4.82
CA TYR A 345 -19.72 -7.69 4.01
C TYR A 345 -20.68 -8.58 4.80
N GLU A 346 -20.25 -9.20 5.90
CA GLU A 346 -21.13 -9.98 6.79
C GLU A 346 -22.13 -9.11 7.58
N GLY A 347 -21.86 -7.80 7.70
CA GLY A 347 -22.67 -6.87 8.47
C GLY A 347 -23.60 -5.96 7.65
N LEU A 348 -23.50 -5.99 6.31
CA LEU A 348 -24.37 -5.29 5.37
C LEU A 348 -25.55 -6.17 4.98
#